data_AF-A0A2V6WTC6-F1
#
_entry.id   AF-A0A2V6WTC6-F1
#
_cell.length_a   1.000
_cell.length_b   1.000
_cell.length_c   1.000
_cell.angle_alpha   90.00
_cell.angle_beta   90.00
_cell.angle_gamma   90.00
#
_symmetry.space_group_name_H-M   'P 1'
#
loop_
_entity.id
_entity.type
_entity.pdbx_description
1 polymer ?
#
loop_
_entity_poly.entity_id
_entity_poly.type
_entity_poly.pdbx_seq_one_letter_code
_entity_poly.pdbx_strand_id
1 'polypeptide(L)' 'MIGYGAWGKHHARAICAAPGLTLAGVACGSDVSADAARRDLPSIRVYRDYRELLRDPSIEAVDVVTPNHLHGEVGV' A
#
# COMPACT_ATOMS: atom_id res chain seq x y z
N MET A 1 2.00 1.74 1.98
CA MET A 1 1.27 0.47 2.23
C MET A 1 1.67 -0.57 1.21
N ILE A 2 1.77 -1.83 1.61
CA ILE A 2 2.11 -2.96 0.74
C ILE A 2 0.92 -3.93 0.72
N GLY A 3 0.18 -3.95 -0.38
CA GLY A 3 -1.06 -4.74 -0.55
C GLY A 3 -2.32 -3.86 -0.64
N TYR A 4 -3.14 -4.09 -1.67
CA TYR A 4 -4.41 -3.40 -1.87
C TYR A 4 -5.55 -4.37 -2.21
N GLY A 5 -5.67 -5.41 -1.39
CA GLY A 5 -6.80 -6.35 -1.40
C GLY A 5 -7.98 -5.85 -0.55
N ALA A 6 -8.84 -6.77 -0.10
CA ALA A 6 -9.97 -6.43 0.76
C ALA A 6 -9.53 -5.65 2.01
N TRP A 7 -8.56 -6.18 2.76
CA TRP A 7 -8.03 -5.53 3.96
C TRP A 7 -7.25 -4.24 3.64
N GLY A 8 -6.48 -4.22 2.55
CA GLY A 8 -5.76 -3.01 2.11
C GLY A 8 -6.70 -1.82 1.88
N LYS A 9 -7.91 -2.05 1.34
CA LYS A 9 -8.94 -1.00 1.21
C LYS A 9 -9.46 -0.49 2.56
N HIS A 10 -9.65 -1.38 3.54
CA HIS A 10 -10.06 -0.98 4.89
C HIS A 10 -8.97 -0.15 5.57
N HIS A 11 -7.72 -0.60 5.49
CA HIS A 11 -6.58 0.12 6.06
C HIS A 11 -6.36 1.48 5.38
N ALA A 12 -6.46 1.56 4.05
CA ALA A 12 -6.28 2.82 3.33
C ALA A 12 -7.32 3.86 3.77
N ARG A 13 -8.58 3.46 3.94
CA ARG A 13 -9.63 4.34 4.47
C ARG A 13 -9.32 4.81 5.90
N ALA A 14 -8.85 3.89 6.76
CA ALA A 14 -8.50 4.23 8.14
C ALA A 14 -7.31 5.20 8.19
N ILE A 15 -6.26 4.96 7.41
CA ILE A 15 -5.07 5.83 7.31
C ILE A 15 -5.47 7.22 6.82
N CYS A 16 -6.26 7.31 5.74
CA CYS A 16 -6.69 8.61 5.20
C CYS A 16 -7.61 9.39 6.16
N ALA A 17 -8.30 8.71 7.08
CA ALA A 17 -9.15 9.34 8.09
C ALA A 17 -8.41 9.69 9.38
N ALA A 18 -7.22 9.13 9.60
CA ALA A 18 -6.45 9.31 10.83
C ALA A 18 -5.67 10.63 10.80
N PRO A 19 -5.86 11.53 11.80
CA PRO A 19 -5.07 12.75 11.90
C PRO A 19 -3.58 12.44 12.05
N GLY A 20 -2.74 13.18 11.33
CA GLY A 20 -1.28 13.04 11.38
C GLY A 20 -0.71 11.91 10.54
N LEU A 21 -1.53 11.14 9.82
CA LEU A 21 -1.07 10.16 8.85
C LEU A 21 -1.34 10.63 7.42
N THR A 22 -0.43 10.27 6.52
CA THR A 22 -0.60 10.45 5.08
C THR A 22 -0.37 9.11 4.38
N LEU A 23 -1.33 8.66 3.57
CA LEU A 23 -1.12 7.53 2.68
C LEU A 23 -0.27 7.97 1.49
N ALA A 24 1.06 7.93 1.63
CA ALA A 24 1.98 8.43 0.60
C ALA A 24 2.11 7.53 -0.65
N GLY A 25 1.80 6.23 -0.52
CA GLY A 25 1.90 5.29 -1.63
C GLY A 25 1.37 3.89 -1.31
N VAL A 26 1.01 3.17 -2.38
CA VAL A 26 0.50 1.79 -2.29
C VAL A 26 1.23 0.89 -3.28
N ALA A 27 1.86 -0.17 -2.79
CA ALA A 27 2.44 -1.22 -3.62
C ALA A 27 1.41 -2.34 -3.85
N CYS A 28 1.24 -2.72 -5.10
CA CYS A 28 0.30 -3.74 -5.54
C CYS A 28 1.07 -4.86 -6.25
N GLY A 29 0.77 -6.13 -5.95
CA GLY A 29 1.40 -7.28 -6.62
C GLY A 29 0.67 -7.75 -7.89
N SER A 30 -0.62 -7.45 -8.04
CA SER A 30 -1.43 -7.86 -9.21
C SER A 30 -2.00 -6.65 -9.94
N ASP A 31 -2.26 -6.77 -11.25
CA ASP A 31 -2.84 -5.68 -12.04
C ASP A 31 -4.24 -5.33 -11.53
N VAL A 32 -5.04 -6.35 -11.17
CA VAL A 32 -6.36 -6.17 -10.55
C VAL A 32 -6.29 -5.28 -9.31
N SER A 33 -5.32 -5.52 -8.41
CA SER A 33 -5.14 -4.66 -7.22
C SER A 33 -4.62 -3.27 -7.56
N ALA A 34 -3.73 -3.13 -8.55
CA ALA A 34 -3.20 -1.84 -8.96
C ALA A 34 -4.26 -0.97 -9.62
N ASP A 35 -5.10 -1.54 -10.48
CA ASP A 35 -6.20 -0.82 -11.13
C ASP A 35 -7.27 -0.43 -10.13
N ALA A 36 -7.54 -1.29 -9.14
CA ALA A 36 -8.38 -0.91 -8.02
C ALA A 36 -7.79 0.26 -7.22
N ALA A 37 -6.50 0.24 -6.91
CA ALA A 37 -5.83 1.33 -6.20
C ALA A 37 -5.89 2.64 -6.99
N ARG A 38 -5.55 2.62 -8.29
CA ARG A 38 -5.58 3.82 -9.15
C ARG A 38 -6.98 4.44 -9.23
N ARG A 39 -8.02 3.61 -9.32
CA ARG A 39 -9.42 4.08 -9.37
C ARG A 39 -9.87 4.65 -8.02
N ASP A 40 -9.58 3.94 -6.93
CA ASP A 40 -10.09 4.28 -5.60
C ASP A 40 -9.27 5.41 -4.95
N LEU A 41 -8.01 5.60 -5.35
CA LEU A 41 -7.03 6.54 -4.79
C LEU A 41 -6.28 7.30 -5.91
N PRO A 42 -6.96 8.13 -6.73
CA PRO A 42 -6.40 8.69 -7.95
C PRO A 42 -5.19 9.62 -7.75
N SER A 43 -5.03 10.19 -6.55
CA SER A 43 -3.89 11.06 -6.19
C SER A 43 -2.72 10.31 -5.55
N ILE A 44 -2.87 9.03 -5.23
CA ILE A 44 -1.86 8.25 -4.52
C ILE A 44 -1.02 7.46 -5.50
N ARG A 45 0.31 7.51 -5.33
CA ARG A 45 1.23 6.77 -6.19
C ARG A 45 1.06 5.26 -6.00
N VAL A 46 0.84 4.57 -7.12
CA VAL A 46 0.73 3.11 -7.16
C VAL A 46 2.04 2.51 -7.68
N TYR A 47 2.69 1.70 -6.83
CA TYR A 47 3.89 0.95 -7.15
C TYR A 47 3.53 -0.49 -7.57
N ARG A 48 4.29 -1.06 -8.51
CA ARG A 48 4.10 -2.46 -8.95
C ARG A 48 5.04 -3.43 -8.24
N ASP A 49 6.09 -2.93 -7.60
CA ASP A 49 6.96 -3.67 -6.70
C ASP A 49 7.07 -2.92 -5.37
N TYR A 50 6.91 -3.63 -4.25
CA TYR A 50 7.05 -3.03 -2.93
C TYR A 50 8.47 -2.56 -2.65
N ARG A 51 9.48 -3.17 -3.29
CA ARG A 51 10.88 -2.75 -3.16
C ARG A 51 11.12 -1.35 -3.76
N GLU A 52 10.32 -0.93 -4.74
CA GLU A 52 10.34 0.45 -5.25
C GLU A 52 9.75 1.41 -4.23
N LEU A 53 8.65 1.03 -3.56
CA LEU A 53 8.05 1.82 -2.48
C LEU A 53 9.03 1.99 -1.32
N LEU A 54 9.76 0.93 -0.94
CA LEU A 54 10.76 0.98 0.13
C LEU A 54 11.97 1.87 -0.19
N ARG A 55 12.23 2.15 -1.47
CA ARG A 55 13.31 3.06 -1.89
C ARG A 55 12.87 4.52 -1.94
N ASP A 56 11.58 4.81 -1.77
CA ASP A 56 11.08 6.18 -1.74
C ASP A 56 11.42 6.82 -0.38
N PRO A 57 12.32 7.83 -0.35
CA PRO A 57 12.77 8.44 0.90
C PRO A 57 11.68 9.25 1.61
N SER A 58 10.53 9.50 0.97
CA SER A 58 9.38 10.15 1.62
C SER A 58 8.55 9.20 2.48
N ILE A 59 8.81 7.89 2.43
CA ILE A 59 8.08 6.88 3.21
C ILE A 59 8.72 6.71 4.58
N GLU A 60 7.98 7.11 5.62
CA GLU A 60 8.44 7.03 7.02
C GLU A 60 8.13 5.68 7.68
N ALA A 61 7.08 5.00 7.23
CA ALA A 61 6.65 3.70 7.75
C ALA A 61 5.86 2.91 6.69
N VAL A 62 5.80 1.58 6.85
CA VAL A 62 5.02 0.70 5.98
C VAL A 62 3.96 -0.09 6.75
N ASP A 63 2.75 -0.09 6.20
CA ASP A 63 1.66 -1.01 6.58
C ASP A 63 1.67 -2.20 5.62
N VAL A 64 1.95 -3.40 6.14
CA VAL A 64 2.07 -4.65 5.37
C VAL A 64 0.73 -5.39 5.45
N VAL A 65 0.00 -5.39 4.32
CA VAL A 65 -1.36 -5.93 4.20
C VAL A 65 -1.45 -6.95 3.06
N THR A 66 -0.44 -7.83 3.00
CA THR A 66 -0.32 -8.90 2.01
C THR A 66 -1.02 -10.19 2.47
N PRO A 67 -1.22 -11.20 1.61
CA PRO A 67 -1.58 -12.54 2.06
C PRO A 67 -0.60 -13.11 3.11
N ASN A 68 -1.10 -13.95 4.03
CA ASN A 68 -0.33 -14.48 5.18
C ASN A 68 1.05 -15.04 4.80
N HIS A 69 1.13 -15.85 3.75
CA HIS A 69 2.36 -16.50 3.31
C HIS A 69 3.43 -15.54 2.79
N LEU A 70 3.09 -14.27 2.50
CA LEU A 70 4.05 -13.26 2.02
C LEU A 70 4.60 -12.36 3.13
N HIS A 71 4.02 -12.38 4.34
CA HIS A 71 4.47 -11.48 5.41
C HIS A 71 5.92 -11.72 5.82
N GLY A 72 6.41 -12.96 5.76
CA GLY A 72 7.81 -13.25 6.08
C GLY A 72 8.79 -12.69 5.05
N GLU A 73 8.41 -12.64 3.76
CA GLU A 73 9.24 -12.03 2.72
C GLU A 73 9.19 -10.49 2.77
N VAL A 74 7.99 -9.94 3.03
CA VAL A 74 7.73 -8.50 2.99
C VAL A 74 8.06 -7.80 4.31
N GLY A 75 8.02 -8.54 5.42
CA GLY A 75 8.39 -8.06 6.74
C GLY A 75 9.86 -7.63 6.75
N VAL A 76 10.06 -6.32 6.83
CA VAL A 76 11.37 -5.67 6.92
C VAL A 76 11.87 -5.55 8.34
#